data_AF-A0A3C0KQ32-F1
#
_entry.id   AF-A0A3C0KQ32-F1
#
_cell.length_a   1.000
_cell.length_b   1.000
_cell.length_c   1.000
_cell.angle_alpha   90.00
_cell.angle_beta   90.00
_cell.angle_gamma   90.00
#
_symmetry.space_group_name_H-M   'P 1'
#
loop_
_entity.id
_entity.type
_entity.pdbx_description
1 polymer ?
#
loop_
_entity_poly.entity_id
_entity_poly.type
_entity_poly.pdbx_seq_one_letter_code
_entity_poly.pdbx_strand_id
1 'polypeptide(L)'
;MNISRIFILRPIMTTLVMISILIVGLVSYRALPVSELPTVDFPTIRVSANLAGASPETMASAVATVLEREFATISGIDSMTSISSMGVTQVTIQFNLNRDIDAAAQDVQTAIAAATRHLPQNMTTAPAYRKVNPAESPILYLAMSSPTLPLSKVDEYADTHLAQRISMLSGVAEVQVYGSQKYAVRVRVDPKALISRSIGIDEVVGAIQSGNVNLPVGNLSGAHRAFAIQASGQLTDAAAYRPLIVAYRNNTPVRLSEVATVMDGVENDKAASWLNDDRAIILAVQRQPGTNTVEVVQAIKDQLPQYRAEIPASVTLDILYDRSISIKESVRDVKITFLIALILVVLVIFLFLRNLSATIIPSLALPIS
;
A
#
# COMPACT_ATOMS: atom_id res chain seq x y z
N MET A 1 -46.87 -31.78 22.18
CA MET A 1 -46.45 -31.61 20.77
C MET A 1 -45.40 -32.65 20.45
N ASN A 2 -45.64 -33.52 19.46
CA ASN A 2 -44.70 -34.59 19.10
C ASN A 2 -44.05 -34.26 17.76
N ILE A 3 -42.95 -33.48 17.81
CA ILE A 3 -42.28 -32.89 16.64
C ILE A 3 -41.79 -33.97 15.66
N SER A 4 -41.30 -35.09 16.20
CA SER A 4 -40.76 -36.22 15.42
C SER A 4 -41.83 -36.97 14.62
N ARG A 5 -43.11 -36.90 15.01
CA ARG A 5 -44.19 -37.69 14.39
C ARG A 5 -44.41 -37.35 12.92
N ILE A 6 -44.27 -36.08 12.53
CA ILE A 6 -44.46 -35.63 11.15
C ILE A 6 -43.38 -36.23 10.23
N PHE A 7 -42.12 -36.24 10.69
CA PHE A 7 -40.99 -36.74 9.92
C PHE A 7 -40.99 -38.26 9.74
N ILE A 8 -41.57 -39.01 10.70
CA ILE A 8 -41.74 -40.46 10.63
C ILE A 8 -42.89 -40.83 9.68
N LEU A 9 -44.03 -40.14 9.76
CA LEU A 9 -45.22 -40.44 8.95
C LEU A 9 -45.09 -40.00 7.47
N ARG A 10 -44.14 -39.10 7.16
CA ARG A 10 -43.92 -38.57 5.81
C ARG A 10 -42.46 -38.78 5.34
N PRO A 11 -42.02 -40.03 5.10
CA PRO A 11 -40.61 -40.33 4.77
C PRO A 11 -40.12 -39.68 3.47
N ILE A 12 -40.98 -39.54 2.45
CA ILE A 12 -40.64 -38.87 1.19
C ILE A 12 -40.40 -37.36 1.41
N MET A 13 -41.20 -36.72 2.24
CA MET A 13 -41.03 -35.30 2.57
C MET A 13 -39.73 -35.08 3.35
N THR A 14 -39.45 -35.93 4.35
CA THR A 14 -38.20 -35.86 5.14
C THR A 14 -36.96 -36.04 4.26
N THR A 15 -36.96 -37.00 3.34
CA THR A 15 -35.82 -37.22 2.42
C THR A 15 -35.61 -36.04 1.47
N LEU A 16 -36.69 -35.47 0.90
CA LEU A 16 -36.59 -34.27 0.06
C LEU A 16 -36.05 -33.05 0.82
N VAL A 17 -36.47 -32.86 2.08
CA VAL A 17 -35.95 -31.78 2.93
C VAL A 17 -34.45 -31.97 3.21
N MET A 18 -34.02 -33.19 3.55
CA MET A 18 -32.60 -33.48 3.81
C MET A 18 -31.74 -33.28 2.56
N ILE A 19 -32.22 -33.71 1.38
CA ILE A 19 -31.54 -33.46 0.11
C ILE A 19 -31.46 -31.95 -0.17
N SER A 20 -32.53 -31.19 0.10
CA SER A 20 -32.53 -29.75 -0.09
C SER A 20 -31.49 -29.06 0.80
N ILE A 21 -31.41 -29.45 2.08
CA ILE A 21 -30.39 -28.95 3.02
C ILE A 21 -28.98 -29.28 2.52
N LEU A 22 -28.76 -30.51 2.05
CA LEU A 22 -27.45 -30.93 1.53
C LEU A 22 -27.03 -30.15 0.27
N ILE A 23 -27.96 -29.89 -0.65
CA ILE A 23 -27.69 -29.07 -1.84
C ILE A 23 -27.36 -27.63 -1.43
N VAL A 24 -28.14 -27.03 -0.53
CA VAL A 24 -27.88 -25.68 0.00
C VAL A 24 -26.52 -25.63 0.71
N GLY A 25 -26.18 -26.63 1.52
CA GLY A 25 -24.89 -26.75 2.17
C GLY A 25 -23.73 -26.83 1.17
N LEU A 26 -23.87 -27.64 0.11
CA LEU A 26 -22.85 -27.79 -0.93
C LEU A 26 -22.61 -26.50 -1.73
N VAL A 27 -23.69 -25.77 -2.04
CA VAL A 27 -23.59 -24.48 -2.73
C VAL A 27 -22.94 -23.44 -1.82
N SER A 28 -23.41 -23.32 -0.57
CA SER A 28 -22.86 -22.39 0.42
C SER A 28 -21.38 -22.67 0.70
N TYR A 29 -20.98 -23.94 0.80
CA TYR A 29 -19.58 -24.33 1.03
C TYR A 29 -18.62 -23.80 -0.04
N ARG A 30 -19.06 -23.73 -1.31
CA ARG A 30 -18.24 -23.16 -2.39
C ARG A 30 -18.13 -21.64 -2.35
N ALA A 31 -19.08 -20.97 -1.72
CA ALA A 31 -19.10 -19.51 -1.61
C ALA A 31 -18.43 -18.98 -0.33
N LEU A 32 -18.01 -19.86 0.59
CA LEU A 32 -17.42 -19.43 1.86
C LEU A 32 -16.01 -18.85 1.68
N PRO A 33 -15.75 -17.64 2.19
CA PRO A 33 -14.41 -17.08 2.23
C PRO A 33 -13.52 -17.91 3.16
N VAL A 34 -12.27 -18.13 2.75
CA VAL A 34 -11.30 -18.93 3.50
C VAL A 34 -10.37 -18.02 4.30
N SER A 35 -10.36 -18.15 5.63
CA SER A 35 -9.43 -17.46 6.52
C SER A 35 -8.85 -18.44 7.54
N GLU A 36 -7.62 -18.20 7.98
CA GLU A 36 -6.93 -19.03 8.98
C GLU A 36 -7.42 -18.75 10.40
N LEU A 37 -7.78 -17.51 10.70
CA LEU A 37 -8.30 -17.07 11.99
C LEU A 37 -9.47 -16.10 11.79
N PRO A 38 -10.36 -15.93 12.79
CA PRO A 38 -11.28 -14.80 12.83
C PRO A 38 -10.49 -13.49 12.74
N THR A 39 -10.83 -12.65 11.79
CA THR A 39 -10.18 -11.34 11.62
C THR A 39 -10.69 -10.39 12.70
N VAL A 40 -9.80 -9.92 13.57
CA VAL A 40 -10.09 -8.79 14.47
C VAL A 40 -9.53 -7.55 13.80
N ASP A 41 -10.41 -6.83 13.11
CA ASP A 41 -10.04 -5.61 12.41
C ASP A 41 -10.28 -4.41 13.33
N PHE A 42 -9.19 -3.84 13.86
CA PHE A 42 -9.26 -2.63 14.66
C PHE A 42 -9.42 -1.42 13.73
N PRO A 43 -10.54 -0.69 13.76
CA PRO A 43 -10.75 0.44 12.86
C PRO A 43 -9.73 1.53 13.17
N THR A 44 -8.70 1.66 12.33
CA THR A 44 -7.57 2.56 12.57
C THR A 44 -7.31 3.41 11.35
N ILE A 45 -7.11 4.70 11.58
CA ILE A 45 -6.74 5.67 10.56
C ILE A 45 -5.37 6.22 10.90
N ARG A 46 -4.49 6.16 9.91
CA ARG A 46 -3.14 6.73 9.99
C ARG A 46 -3.11 7.99 9.16
N VAL A 47 -2.77 9.11 9.77
CA VAL A 47 -2.57 10.39 9.13
C VAL A 47 -1.07 10.69 9.11
N SER A 48 -0.53 11.02 7.94
CA SER A 48 0.86 11.42 7.76
C SER A 48 0.94 12.86 7.28
N ALA A 49 1.83 13.64 7.88
CA ALA A 49 2.10 15.02 7.50
C ALA A 49 3.62 15.26 7.42
N ASN A 50 4.05 15.97 6.38
CA ASN A 50 5.46 16.22 6.10
C ASN A 50 5.77 17.72 6.12
N LEU A 51 6.86 18.09 6.77
CA LEU A 51 7.41 19.44 6.76
C LEU A 51 8.94 19.34 6.70
N ALA A 52 9.48 19.45 5.48
CA ALA A 52 10.89 19.21 5.21
C ALA A 52 11.82 20.09 6.08
N GLY A 53 12.82 19.46 6.71
CA GLY A 53 13.83 20.15 7.51
C GLY A 53 13.43 20.51 8.94
N ALA A 54 12.19 20.22 9.37
CA ALA A 54 11.76 20.44 10.75
C ALA A 54 12.34 19.39 11.72
N SER A 55 12.69 19.82 12.94
CA SER A 55 13.10 18.93 14.03
C SER A 55 11.89 18.14 14.57
N PRO A 56 12.10 16.97 15.23
CA PRO A 56 11.02 16.21 15.85
C PRO A 56 10.14 17.03 16.81
N GLU A 57 10.73 17.96 17.57
CA GLU A 57 10.03 18.84 18.51
C GLU A 57 9.16 19.88 17.79
N THR A 58 9.66 20.40 16.67
CA THR A 58 8.92 21.33 15.80
C THR A 58 7.76 20.60 15.14
N MET A 59 7.99 19.37 14.66
CA MET A 59 6.95 18.50 14.10
C MET A 59 5.85 18.22 15.13
N ALA A 60 6.23 17.85 16.36
CA ALA A 60 5.29 17.58 17.44
C ALA A 60 4.44 18.80 17.81
N SER A 61 5.07 19.97 18.00
CA SER A 61 4.38 21.19 18.47
C SER A 61 3.58 21.91 17.37
N ALA A 62 4.14 22.03 16.16
CA ALA A 62 3.54 22.83 15.08
C ALA A 62 2.63 22.03 14.14
N VAL A 63 2.78 20.70 14.06
CA VAL A 63 2.00 19.85 13.14
C VAL A 63 1.16 18.84 13.92
N ALA A 64 1.79 17.97 14.72
CA ALA A 64 1.09 16.89 15.42
C ALA A 64 0.01 17.41 16.38
N THR A 65 0.38 18.33 17.28
CA THR A 65 -0.52 18.92 18.29
C THR A 65 -1.74 19.61 17.64
N VAL A 66 -1.54 20.27 16.50
CA VAL A 66 -2.64 20.93 15.76
C VAL A 66 -3.61 19.90 15.20
N LEU A 67 -3.08 18.85 14.57
CA LEU A 67 -3.89 17.76 14.02
C LEU A 67 -4.63 17.00 15.12
N GLU A 68 -3.94 16.63 16.20
CA GLU A 68 -4.53 15.94 17.35
C GLU A 68 -5.69 16.70 17.98
N ARG A 69 -5.56 18.03 18.09
CA ARG A 69 -6.63 18.86 18.66
C ARG A 69 -7.90 18.82 17.80
N GLU A 70 -7.77 18.86 16.48
CA GLU A 70 -8.92 18.72 15.58
C GLU A 70 -9.49 17.30 15.61
N PHE A 71 -8.63 16.27 15.65
CA PHE A 71 -9.05 14.87 15.71
C PHE A 71 -9.73 14.52 17.03
N ALA A 72 -9.37 15.14 18.15
CA ALA A 72 -9.98 14.90 19.45
C ALA A 72 -11.48 15.24 19.49
N THR A 73 -11.97 16.01 18.51
CA THR A 73 -13.41 16.33 18.38
C THR A 73 -14.23 15.19 17.76
N ILE A 74 -13.57 14.20 17.16
CA ILE A 74 -14.23 13.09 16.47
C ILE A 74 -14.72 12.08 17.52
N SER A 75 -16.00 11.72 17.42
CA SER A 75 -16.61 10.74 18.33
C SER A 75 -16.12 9.30 18.05
N GLY A 76 -15.97 8.51 19.11
CA GLY A 76 -15.70 7.08 19.00
C GLY A 76 -14.22 6.70 18.83
N ILE A 77 -13.30 7.62 19.13
CA ILE A 77 -11.88 7.33 19.28
C ILE A 77 -11.67 6.55 20.58
N ASP A 78 -10.97 5.43 20.47
CA ASP A 78 -10.51 4.63 21.61
C ASP A 78 -9.12 5.10 22.07
N SER A 79 -8.20 5.29 21.13
CA SER A 79 -6.87 5.84 21.40
C SER A 79 -6.32 6.66 20.23
N MET A 80 -5.43 7.59 20.55
CA MET A 80 -4.71 8.41 19.58
C MET A 80 -3.25 8.49 19.99
N THR A 81 -2.34 8.22 19.06
CA THR A 81 -0.90 8.26 19.30
C THR A 81 -0.21 8.93 18.13
N SER A 82 0.68 9.87 18.41
CA SER A 82 1.54 10.49 17.39
C SER A 82 3.00 10.12 17.60
N ILE A 83 3.69 9.94 16.48
CA ILE A 83 5.14 9.75 16.43
C ILE A 83 5.67 10.81 15.49
N SER A 84 6.53 11.68 16.01
CA SER A 84 7.17 12.74 15.25
C SER A 84 8.66 12.46 15.13
N SER A 85 9.17 12.55 13.91
CA SER A 85 10.59 12.43 13.61
C SER A 85 11.01 13.57 12.68
N MET A 86 12.25 13.56 12.20
CA MET A 86 12.77 14.65 11.38
C MET A 86 11.95 14.80 10.09
N GLY A 87 11.25 15.92 9.98
CA GLY A 87 10.44 16.31 8.83
C GLY A 87 9.15 15.53 8.59
N VAL A 88 8.78 14.57 9.44
CA VAL A 88 7.54 13.79 9.32
C VAL A 88 6.88 13.55 10.66
N THR A 89 5.55 13.63 10.68
CA THR A 89 4.70 13.21 11.80
C THR A 89 3.71 12.19 11.29
N GLN A 90 3.50 11.14 12.07
CA GLN A 90 2.46 10.16 11.87
C GLN A 90 1.53 10.15 13.08
N VAL A 91 0.25 10.42 12.86
CA VAL A 91 -0.81 10.30 13.87
C VAL A 91 -1.62 9.04 13.58
N THR A 92 -1.74 8.17 14.57
CA THR A 92 -2.51 6.93 14.49
C THR A 92 -3.72 7.07 15.40
N ILE A 93 -4.91 6.99 14.81
CA ILE A 93 -6.19 7.14 15.48
C ILE A 93 -6.89 5.78 15.43
N GLN A 94 -7.06 5.16 16.58
CA GLN A 94 -7.80 3.91 16.71
C GLN A 94 -9.19 4.22 17.25
N PHE A 95 -10.21 3.69 16.58
CA PHE A 95 -11.61 3.84 16.96
C PHE A 95 -12.12 2.59 17.66
N ASN A 96 -13.25 2.72 18.35
CA ASN A 96 -13.98 1.59 18.92
C ASN A 96 -14.35 0.56 17.84
N LEU A 97 -14.36 -0.73 18.17
CA LEU A 97 -14.65 -1.83 17.23
C LEU A 97 -15.99 -1.70 16.48
N ASN A 98 -16.98 -1.05 17.10
CA ASN A 98 -18.31 -0.84 16.50
C ASN A 98 -18.37 0.40 15.58
N ARG A 99 -17.29 1.17 15.47
CA ARG A 99 -17.23 2.36 14.62
C ARG A 99 -16.96 1.93 13.18
N ASP A 100 -17.85 2.36 12.29
CA ASP A 100 -17.64 2.23 10.85
C ASP A 100 -16.41 3.05 10.39
N ILE A 101 -15.47 2.37 9.73
CA ILE A 101 -14.18 2.95 9.31
C ILE A 101 -14.34 3.95 8.15
N ASP A 102 -15.38 3.80 7.32
CA ASP A 102 -15.62 4.68 6.19
C ASP A 102 -16.17 6.02 6.66
N ALA A 103 -17.13 5.99 7.59
CA ALA A 103 -17.63 7.19 8.26
C ALA A 103 -16.53 7.87 9.10
N ALA A 104 -15.74 7.10 9.84
CA ALA A 104 -14.59 7.65 10.58
C ALA A 104 -13.56 8.31 9.65
N ALA A 105 -13.33 7.74 8.46
CA ALA A 105 -12.44 8.32 7.46
C ALA A 105 -12.93 9.67 6.94
N GLN A 106 -14.24 9.81 6.72
CA GLN A 106 -14.84 11.07 6.32
C GLN A 106 -14.73 12.13 7.43
N ASP A 107 -14.91 11.76 8.69
CA ASP A 107 -14.72 12.65 9.83
C ASP A 107 -13.26 13.12 9.94
N VAL A 108 -12.30 12.21 9.80
CA VAL A 108 -10.86 12.53 9.81
C VAL A 108 -10.50 13.47 8.65
N GLN A 109 -11.01 13.21 7.44
CA GLN A 109 -10.79 14.10 6.31
C GLN A 109 -11.32 15.52 6.58
N THR A 110 -12.50 15.62 7.20
CA THR A 110 -13.11 16.91 7.56
C THR A 110 -12.26 17.63 8.62
N ALA A 111 -11.75 16.91 9.62
CA ALA A 111 -10.85 17.45 10.63
C ALA A 111 -9.50 17.91 10.04
N ILE A 112 -8.93 17.18 9.09
CA ILE A 112 -7.72 17.62 8.35
C ILE A 112 -7.99 18.95 7.62
N ALA A 113 -9.14 19.06 6.95
CA ALA A 113 -9.54 20.28 6.25
C ALA A 113 -9.70 21.48 7.21
N ALA A 114 -10.26 21.25 8.40
CA ALA A 114 -10.34 22.27 9.45
C ALA A 114 -8.95 22.69 9.98
N ALA A 115 -8.07 21.71 10.20
CA ALA A 115 -6.69 21.92 10.68
C ALA A 115 -5.83 22.72 9.70
N THR A 116 -6.11 22.63 8.40
CA THR A 116 -5.25 23.15 7.33
C THR A 116 -4.91 24.64 7.50
N ARG A 117 -5.84 25.46 8.03
CA ARG A 117 -5.60 26.89 8.27
C ARG A 117 -4.66 27.18 9.45
N HIS A 118 -4.46 26.20 10.33
CA HIS A 118 -3.62 26.30 11.51
C HIS A 118 -2.25 25.62 11.33
N LEU A 119 -2.05 24.91 10.21
CA LEU A 119 -0.78 24.31 9.86
C LEU A 119 0.23 25.35 9.32
N PRO A 120 1.54 25.10 9.46
CA PRO A 120 2.58 25.96 8.92
C PRO A 120 2.45 26.20 7.40
N GLN A 121 2.56 27.46 6.96
CA GLN A 121 2.40 27.83 5.53
C GLN A 121 3.49 27.28 4.61
N ASN A 122 4.63 26.85 5.16
CA ASN A 122 5.73 26.26 4.41
C ASN A 122 5.54 24.76 4.13
N MET A 123 4.42 24.14 4.56
CA MET A 123 4.05 22.79 4.15
C MET A 123 3.61 22.80 2.68
N THR A 124 4.41 22.19 1.80
CA THR A 124 4.10 22.07 0.36
C THR A 124 3.13 20.93 0.05
N THR A 125 2.91 20.02 1.01
CA THR A 125 2.01 18.87 0.87
C THR A 125 1.01 18.86 2.01
N ALA A 126 -0.27 18.69 1.69
CA ALA A 126 -1.31 18.56 2.69
C ALA A 126 -1.18 17.22 3.44
N PRO A 127 -1.60 17.14 4.71
CA PRO A 127 -1.70 15.86 5.41
C PRO A 127 -2.58 14.88 4.64
N ALA A 128 -2.14 13.63 4.58
CA ALA A 128 -2.88 12.54 3.94
C ALA A 128 -3.27 11.50 4.98
N TYR A 129 -4.41 10.83 4.80
CA TYR A 129 -4.86 9.75 5.67
C TYR A 129 -4.98 8.43 4.90
N ARG A 130 -4.82 7.33 5.62
CA ARG A 130 -5.03 5.97 5.12
C ARG A 130 -5.74 5.12 6.17
N LYS A 131 -6.63 4.25 5.71
CA LYS A 131 -7.22 3.19 6.53
C LYS A 131 -6.17 2.11 6.68
N VAL A 132 -5.84 1.74 7.91
CA VAL A 132 -4.83 0.73 8.20
C VAL A 132 -5.36 -0.22 9.25
N ASN A 133 -4.83 -1.44 9.29
CA ASN A 133 -5.02 -2.33 10.43
C ASN A 133 -3.65 -2.58 11.07
N PRO A 134 -3.37 -2.07 12.29
CA PRO A 134 -2.10 -2.26 12.98
C PRO A 134 -1.75 -3.72 13.24
N ALA A 135 -2.75 -4.60 13.32
CA ALA A 135 -2.56 -6.03 13.51
C ALA A 135 -2.19 -6.77 12.21
N GLU A 136 -2.26 -6.11 11.05
CA GLU A 136 -2.02 -6.74 9.76
C GLU A 136 -0.63 -6.44 9.21
N SER A 137 0.19 -7.49 9.15
CA SER A 137 1.40 -7.51 8.34
C SER A 137 1.06 -7.61 6.85
N PRO A 138 1.93 -7.10 5.95
CA PRO A 138 1.77 -7.27 4.51
C PRO A 138 1.52 -8.73 4.12
N ILE A 139 0.62 -8.92 3.15
CA ILE A 139 0.14 -10.25 2.72
C ILE A 139 0.97 -10.84 1.59
N LEU A 140 1.70 -10.00 0.86
CA LEU A 140 2.54 -10.38 -0.25
C LEU A 140 3.75 -9.44 -0.30
N TYR A 141 4.95 -9.99 -0.43
CA TYR A 141 6.15 -9.21 -0.78
C TYR A 141 6.61 -9.63 -2.17
N LEU A 142 6.74 -8.64 -3.05
CA LEU A 142 7.35 -8.80 -4.35
C LEU A 142 8.71 -8.11 -4.33
N ALA A 143 9.72 -8.72 -4.96
CA ALA A 143 11.04 -8.14 -5.08
C ALA A 143 11.35 -7.89 -6.56
N MET A 144 11.89 -6.71 -6.83
CA MET A 144 12.35 -6.30 -8.16
C MET A 144 13.84 -5.98 -8.11
N SER A 145 14.61 -6.60 -8.99
CA SER A 145 16.04 -6.31 -9.14
C SER A 145 16.44 -6.40 -10.60
N SER A 146 17.61 -5.84 -10.93
CA SER A 146 18.18 -5.92 -12.27
C SER A 146 19.70 -5.93 -12.18
N PRO A 147 20.39 -6.84 -12.89
CA PRO A 147 21.85 -6.85 -12.94
C PRO A 147 22.42 -5.77 -13.89
N THR A 148 21.60 -5.18 -14.76
CA THR A 148 22.07 -4.27 -15.82
C THR A 148 21.44 -2.88 -15.77
N LEU A 149 20.24 -2.72 -15.21
CA LEU A 149 19.61 -1.42 -15.06
C LEU A 149 19.98 -0.76 -13.73
N PRO A 150 20.21 0.57 -13.71
CA PRO A 150 20.32 1.31 -12.48
C PRO A 150 19.07 1.13 -11.61
N LEU A 151 19.25 0.98 -10.29
CA LEU A 151 18.13 0.78 -9.37
C LEU A 151 17.10 1.92 -9.40
N SER A 152 17.50 3.14 -9.75
CA SER A 152 16.56 4.25 -9.92
C SER A 152 15.57 4.04 -11.06
N LYS A 153 15.97 3.31 -12.11
CA LYS A 153 15.06 2.89 -13.18
C LYS A 153 14.20 1.71 -12.76
N VAL A 154 14.75 0.77 -11.99
CA VAL A 154 13.96 -0.33 -11.40
C VAL A 154 12.88 0.23 -10.46
N ASP A 155 13.24 1.22 -9.64
CA ASP A 155 12.32 1.96 -8.76
C ASP A 155 11.21 2.68 -9.53
N GLU A 156 11.55 3.34 -10.64
CA GLU A 156 10.55 3.97 -11.52
C GLU A 156 9.49 2.97 -12.01
N TYR A 157 9.91 1.77 -12.47
CA TYR A 157 8.98 0.70 -12.83
C TYR A 157 8.21 0.16 -11.62
N ALA A 158 8.88 -0.02 -10.48
CA ALA A 158 8.27 -0.56 -9.27
C ALA A 158 7.19 0.37 -8.70
N ASP A 159 7.49 1.67 -8.57
CA ASP A 159 6.61 2.67 -7.96
C ASP A 159 5.55 3.19 -8.94
N THR A 160 5.98 3.68 -10.11
CA THR A 160 5.08 4.40 -11.04
C THR A 160 4.20 3.44 -11.85
N HIS A 161 4.67 2.22 -12.14
CA HIS A 161 3.92 1.27 -12.95
C HIS A 161 3.28 0.16 -12.11
N LEU A 162 4.08 -0.58 -11.33
CA LEU A 162 3.62 -1.80 -10.68
C LEU A 162 2.83 -1.53 -9.39
N ALA A 163 3.38 -0.73 -8.48
CA ALA A 163 2.75 -0.42 -7.19
C ALA A 163 1.39 0.26 -7.37
N GLN A 164 1.29 1.22 -8.29
CA GLN A 164 0.02 1.89 -8.62
C GLN A 164 -1.02 0.90 -9.16
N ARG A 165 -0.64 0.02 -10.09
CA ARG A 165 -1.58 -0.97 -10.66
C ARG A 165 -2.04 -2.01 -9.66
N ILE A 166 -1.13 -2.52 -8.84
CA ILE A 166 -1.50 -3.45 -7.76
C ILE A 166 -2.42 -2.75 -6.75
N SER A 167 -2.16 -1.49 -6.43
CA SER A 167 -3.01 -0.70 -5.51
C SER A 167 -4.43 -0.47 -6.04
N MET A 168 -4.66 -0.58 -7.35
CA MET A 168 -6.01 -0.49 -7.95
C MET A 168 -6.82 -1.79 -7.84
N LEU A 169 -6.20 -2.91 -7.43
CA LEU A 169 -6.90 -4.17 -7.29
C LEU A 169 -7.83 -4.15 -6.08
N SER A 170 -9.01 -4.75 -6.23
CA SER A 170 -9.99 -4.85 -5.15
C SER A 170 -9.39 -5.56 -3.94
N GLY A 171 -9.57 -4.94 -2.76
CA GLY A 171 -9.05 -5.43 -1.49
C GLY A 171 -7.57 -5.16 -1.22
N VAL A 172 -6.86 -4.45 -2.10
CA VAL A 172 -5.54 -3.89 -1.78
C VAL A 172 -5.71 -2.51 -1.13
N ALA A 173 -5.06 -2.29 0.01
CA ALA A 173 -5.10 -1.00 0.72
C ALA A 173 -3.98 -0.07 0.26
N GLU A 174 -2.76 -0.61 0.21
CA GLU A 174 -1.55 0.13 -0.17
C GLU A 174 -0.48 -0.87 -0.62
N VAL A 175 0.36 -0.43 -1.54
CA VAL A 175 1.63 -1.09 -1.85
C VAL A 175 2.77 -0.19 -1.39
N GLN A 176 3.50 -0.63 -0.38
CA GLN A 176 4.63 0.11 0.17
C GLN A 176 5.92 -0.28 -0.54
N VAL A 177 6.66 0.72 -1.00
CA VAL A 177 7.93 0.54 -1.72
C VAL A 177 9.10 0.70 -0.73
N TYR A 178 9.75 -0.40 -0.39
CA TYR A 178 10.94 -0.42 0.44
C TYR A 178 12.21 -0.38 -0.41
N GLY A 179 13.24 0.30 0.12
CA GLY A 179 14.52 0.48 -0.55
C GLY A 179 14.46 1.47 -1.72
N SER A 180 13.41 2.30 -1.78
CA SER A 180 13.16 3.20 -2.91
C SER A 180 14.41 4.00 -3.32
N GLN A 181 14.66 4.02 -4.63
CA GLN A 181 15.78 4.69 -5.27
C GLN A 181 15.30 5.79 -6.21
N LYS A 182 14.29 6.55 -5.78
CA LYS A 182 13.67 7.60 -6.59
C LYS A 182 14.71 8.56 -7.15
N TYR A 183 14.73 8.66 -8.48
CA TYR A 183 15.69 9.49 -9.20
C TYR A 183 15.60 10.96 -8.76
N ALA A 184 16.75 11.55 -8.48
CA ALA A 184 16.86 12.97 -8.17
C ALA A 184 18.22 13.54 -8.62
N VAL A 185 18.21 14.77 -9.13
CA VAL A 185 19.44 15.52 -9.39
C VAL A 185 19.97 16.06 -8.07
N ARG A 186 21.19 15.67 -7.70
CA ARG A 186 21.85 16.14 -6.48
C ARG A 186 22.84 17.25 -6.82
N VAL A 187 22.60 18.43 -6.25
CA VAL A 187 23.50 19.58 -6.33
C VAL A 187 24.30 19.68 -5.03
N ARG A 188 25.59 19.35 -5.09
CA ARG A 188 26.51 19.48 -3.94
C ARG A 188 27.32 20.76 -4.10
N VAL A 189 26.94 21.78 -3.36
CA VAL A 189 27.57 23.10 -3.43
C VAL A 189 28.94 23.08 -2.75
N ASP A 190 29.94 23.73 -3.34
CA ASP A 190 31.26 23.92 -2.75
C ASP A 190 31.31 25.26 -1.99
N PRO A 191 31.39 25.24 -0.64
CA PRO A 191 31.43 26.48 0.15
C PRO A 191 32.62 27.39 -0.21
N LYS A 192 33.77 26.82 -0.61
CA LYS A 192 34.95 27.62 -0.97
C LYS A 192 34.73 28.34 -2.30
N ALA A 193 34.16 27.64 -3.28
CA ALA A 193 33.84 28.21 -4.59
C ALA A 193 32.81 29.35 -4.47
N LEU A 194 31.79 29.19 -3.61
CA LEU A 194 30.82 30.24 -3.29
C LEU A 194 31.47 31.48 -2.68
N ILE A 195 32.28 31.31 -1.62
CA ILE A 195 32.94 32.41 -0.92
C ILE A 195 33.84 33.19 -1.87
N SER A 196 34.64 32.49 -2.68
CA SER A 196 35.57 33.12 -3.64
C SER A 196 34.89 33.99 -4.70
N ARG A 197 33.61 33.73 -4.97
CA ARG A 197 32.79 34.46 -5.96
C ARG A 197 31.75 35.37 -5.32
N SER A 198 31.75 35.46 -3.99
CA SER A 198 30.76 36.20 -3.19
C SER A 198 29.32 35.84 -3.58
N ILE A 199 29.03 34.54 -3.74
CA ILE A 199 27.70 34.02 -4.04
C ILE A 199 27.12 33.37 -2.78
N GLY A 200 25.91 33.77 -2.40
CA GLY A 200 25.15 33.19 -1.30
C GLY A 200 24.51 31.84 -1.66
N ILE A 201 24.24 31.01 -0.66
CA ILE A 201 23.51 29.74 -0.87
C ILE A 201 22.06 29.98 -1.32
N ASP A 202 21.46 31.08 -0.85
CA ASP A 202 20.15 31.57 -1.24
C ASP A 202 20.09 31.93 -2.74
N GLU A 203 21.14 32.52 -3.30
CA GLU A 203 21.24 32.76 -4.75
C GLU A 203 21.26 31.45 -5.54
N VAL A 204 21.96 30.42 -5.05
CA VAL A 204 21.95 29.07 -5.68
C VAL A 204 20.54 28.47 -5.64
N VAL A 205 19.87 28.53 -4.48
CA VAL A 205 18.50 28.01 -4.33
C VAL A 205 17.53 28.76 -5.24
N GLY A 206 17.60 30.09 -5.28
CA GLY A 206 16.75 30.92 -6.14
C GLY A 206 16.99 30.67 -7.62
N ALA A 207 18.25 30.46 -8.03
CA ALA A 207 18.59 30.11 -9.40
C ALA A 207 18.01 28.74 -9.81
N ILE A 208 18.11 27.73 -8.95
CA ILE A 208 17.54 26.40 -9.20
C ILE A 208 16.01 26.48 -9.32
N GLN A 209 15.35 27.21 -8.41
CA GLN A 209 13.90 27.38 -8.42
C GLN A 209 13.39 28.12 -9.67
N SER A 210 14.11 29.15 -10.13
CA SER A 210 13.76 29.91 -11.33
C SER A 210 14.19 29.25 -12.63
N GLY A 211 15.19 28.36 -12.57
CA GLY A 211 15.77 27.67 -13.73
C GLY A 211 14.98 26.47 -14.24
N ASN A 212 14.16 25.84 -13.40
CA ASN A 212 13.36 24.66 -13.75
C ASN A 212 11.86 25.02 -13.79
N VAL A 213 11.46 25.79 -14.80
CA VAL A 213 10.10 26.30 -14.94
C VAL A 213 9.33 25.60 -16.05
N ASN A 214 8.11 25.15 -15.74
CA ASN A 214 7.13 24.67 -16.71
C ASN A 214 6.05 25.75 -16.90
N LEU A 215 6.35 26.76 -17.73
CA LEU A 215 5.49 27.93 -17.95
C LEU A 215 4.53 27.67 -19.13
N PRO A 216 3.20 27.71 -18.92
CA PRO A 216 2.26 27.70 -20.03
C PRO A 216 2.33 29.05 -20.77
N VAL A 217 2.71 29.00 -22.06
CA VAL A 217 2.92 30.21 -22.88
C VAL A 217 1.65 30.65 -23.64
N GLY A 218 0.58 29.84 -23.56
CA GLY A 218 -0.70 30.14 -24.19
C GLY A 218 -0.78 29.64 -25.63
N ASN A 219 -1.62 30.28 -26.44
CA ASN A 219 -1.80 29.92 -27.84
C ASN A 219 -1.71 31.15 -28.75
N LEU A 220 -1.29 30.91 -30.00
CA LEU A 220 -1.33 31.88 -31.08
C LEU A 220 -2.53 31.56 -31.96
N SER A 221 -3.56 32.40 -31.90
CA SER A 221 -4.79 32.22 -32.66
C SER A 221 -4.75 33.02 -33.96
N GLY A 222 -4.83 32.34 -35.10
CA GLY A 222 -5.00 32.94 -36.42
C GLY A 222 -6.40 32.72 -36.97
N ALA A 223 -6.73 33.35 -38.11
CA ALA A 223 -8.07 33.33 -38.69
C ALA A 223 -8.64 31.94 -39.03
N HIS A 224 -7.78 30.94 -39.23
CA HIS A 224 -8.19 29.57 -39.63
C HIS A 224 -7.58 28.46 -38.77
N ARG A 225 -6.62 28.77 -37.87
CA ARG A 225 -5.92 27.80 -37.02
C ARG A 225 -5.43 28.48 -35.74
N ALA A 226 -5.40 27.72 -34.65
CA ALA A 226 -4.72 28.10 -33.41
C ALA A 226 -3.55 27.15 -33.15
N PHE A 227 -2.41 27.70 -32.73
CA PHE A 227 -1.22 26.95 -32.36
C PHE A 227 -0.99 27.08 -30.85
N ALA A 228 -0.85 25.97 -30.14
CA ALA A 228 -0.39 26.00 -28.75
C ALA A 228 1.11 26.33 -28.73
N ILE A 229 1.52 27.32 -27.93
CA ILE A 229 2.93 27.66 -27.74
C ILE A 229 3.43 26.87 -26.55
N GLN A 230 4.45 26.04 -26.77
CA GLN A 230 5.12 25.28 -25.71
C GLN A 230 6.55 25.78 -25.57
N ALA A 231 6.91 26.30 -24.40
CA ALA A 231 8.31 26.55 -24.04
C ALA A 231 8.80 25.41 -23.14
N SER A 232 9.85 24.71 -23.57
CA SER A 232 10.50 23.69 -22.76
C SER A 232 11.60 24.34 -21.90
N GLY A 233 11.28 24.69 -20.66
CA GLY A 233 12.24 25.18 -19.66
C GLY A 233 12.59 24.14 -18.58
N GLN A 234 12.07 22.93 -18.69
CA GLN A 234 12.20 21.91 -17.65
C GLN A 234 13.57 21.22 -17.72
N LEU A 235 14.25 21.14 -16.58
CA LEU A 235 15.54 20.48 -16.43
C LEU A 235 15.31 19.11 -15.79
N THR A 236 15.54 18.05 -16.57
CA THR A 236 15.21 16.67 -16.17
C THR A 236 16.40 15.86 -15.66
N ASP A 237 17.62 16.27 -15.98
CA ASP A 237 18.84 15.53 -15.60
C ASP A 237 19.96 16.45 -15.13
N ALA A 238 21.00 15.87 -14.51
CA ALA A 238 22.12 16.64 -14.00
C ALA A 238 22.86 17.43 -15.08
N ALA A 239 22.90 16.95 -16.33
CA ALA A 239 23.55 17.66 -17.42
C ALA A 239 22.81 18.95 -17.78
N ALA A 240 21.48 18.94 -17.72
CA ALA A 240 20.63 20.10 -17.93
C ALA A 240 20.80 21.16 -16.84
N TYR A 241 21.06 20.76 -15.59
CA TYR A 241 21.31 21.69 -14.48
C TYR A 241 22.72 22.32 -14.48
N ARG A 242 23.74 21.66 -15.01
CA ARG A 242 25.13 22.18 -15.02
C ARG A 242 25.28 23.59 -15.62
N PRO A 243 24.72 23.91 -16.81
CA PRO A 243 24.87 25.22 -17.41
C PRO A 243 23.99 26.32 -16.79
N LEU A 244 23.18 26.00 -15.78
CA LEU A 244 22.29 26.96 -15.13
C LEU A 244 23.07 28.14 -14.56
N ILE A 245 22.64 29.36 -14.87
CA ILE A 245 23.28 30.57 -14.37
C ILE A 245 22.79 30.82 -12.95
N VAL A 246 23.73 30.87 -12.00
CA VAL A 246 23.44 31.11 -10.58
C VAL A 246 23.42 32.60 -10.28
N ALA A 247 24.42 33.33 -10.76
CA ALA A 247 24.55 34.76 -10.52
C ALA A 247 25.39 35.42 -11.63
N TYR A 248 25.28 36.74 -11.71
CA TYR A 248 26.22 37.56 -12.49
C TYR A 248 27.18 38.26 -11.53
N ARG A 249 28.48 38.18 -11.83
CA ARG A 249 29.54 38.91 -11.10
C ARG A 249 30.46 39.56 -12.12
N ASN A 250 30.70 40.86 -11.97
CA ASN A 250 31.50 41.64 -12.93
C ASN A 250 31.05 41.44 -14.38
N ASN A 251 29.74 41.47 -14.62
CA ASN A 251 29.12 41.24 -15.94
C ASN A 251 29.40 39.85 -16.57
N THR A 252 29.93 38.91 -15.79
CA THR A 252 30.21 37.53 -16.20
C THR A 252 29.22 36.58 -15.51
N PRO A 253 28.54 35.70 -16.26
CA PRO A 253 27.64 34.70 -15.67
C PRO A 253 28.47 33.62 -14.96
N VAL A 254 28.11 33.31 -13.73
CA VAL A 254 28.65 32.17 -12.97
C VAL A 254 27.66 31.02 -13.09
N ARG A 255 28.09 29.90 -13.65
CA ARG A 255 27.25 28.70 -13.82
C ARG A 255 27.25 27.83 -12.56
N LEU A 256 26.20 27.02 -12.43
CA LEU A 256 26.07 26.08 -11.31
C LEU A 256 27.23 25.10 -11.24
N SER A 257 27.72 24.63 -12.39
CA SER A 257 28.90 23.76 -12.47
C SER A 257 30.20 24.39 -11.95
N GLU A 258 30.28 25.72 -11.82
CA GLU A 258 31.46 26.42 -11.31
C GLU A 258 31.47 26.55 -9.79
N VAL A 259 30.32 26.36 -9.15
CA VAL A 259 30.12 26.52 -7.70
C VAL A 259 29.56 25.27 -7.02
N ALA A 260 29.18 24.25 -7.78
CA ALA A 260 28.61 23.01 -7.28
C ALA A 260 28.90 21.81 -8.20
N THR A 261 28.98 20.62 -7.60
CA THR A 261 29.00 19.36 -8.32
C THR A 261 27.56 18.87 -8.50
N VAL A 262 27.12 18.82 -9.77
CA VAL A 262 25.77 18.39 -10.15
C VAL A 262 25.82 16.97 -10.72
N MET A 263 25.13 16.04 -10.06
CA MET A 263 25.16 14.61 -10.39
C MET A 263 23.76 13.99 -10.37
N ASP A 264 23.57 13.03 -11.27
CA ASP A 264 22.43 12.15 -11.25
C ASP A 264 22.55 11.21 -10.05
N GLY A 265 21.47 11.07 -9.29
CA GLY A 265 21.46 10.25 -8.11
C GLY A 265 20.04 9.91 -7.69
N VAL A 266 19.89 9.70 -6.38
CA VAL A 266 18.63 9.37 -5.75
C VAL A 266 18.30 10.38 -4.66
N GLU A 267 17.01 10.56 -4.39
CA GLU A 267 16.51 11.49 -3.38
C GLU A 267 17.10 11.16 -2.00
N ASN A 268 17.02 9.89 -1.61
CA ASN A 268 17.55 9.38 -0.34
C ASN A 268 18.54 8.23 -0.57
N ASP A 269 19.84 8.51 -0.41
CA ASP A 269 20.91 7.52 -0.56
C ASP A 269 21.14 6.65 0.69
N LYS A 270 20.35 6.86 1.74
CA LYS A 270 20.41 6.12 3.01
C LYS A 270 19.38 5.00 3.12
N ALA A 271 18.41 4.97 2.21
CA ALA A 271 17.47 3.87 2.09
C ALA A 271 18.02 2.83 1.10
N ALA A 272 17.92 1.55 1.46
CA ALA A 272 18.25 0.44 0.58
C ALA A 272 17.51 -0.82 1.06
N SER A 273 17.32 -1.77 0.15
CA SER A 273 16.79 -3.09 0.45
C SER A 273 17.57 -4.13 -0.35
N TRP A 274 17.61 -5.35 0.16
CA TRP A 274 18.41 -6.44 -0.40
C TRP A 274 17.56 -7.69 -0.55
N LEU A 275 17.86 -8.45 -1.59
CA LEU A 275 17.37 -9.81 -1.83
C LEU A 275 18.60 -10.68 -2.10
N ASN A 276 18.88 -11.64 -1.23
CA ASN A 276 20.01 -12.58 -1.38
C ASN A 276 21.33 -11.85 -1.74
N ASP A 277 21.67 -10.83 -0.94
CA ASP A 277 22.85 -9.95 -1.08
C ASP A 277 22.84 -8.94 -2.24
N ASP A 278 21.93 -9.06 -3.20
CA ASP A 278 21.75 -8.08 -4.27
C ASP A 278 20.80 -6.95 -3.85
N ARG A 279 21.09 -5.71 -4.26
CA ARG A 279 20.16 -4.60 -4.02
C ARG A 279 18.87 -4.81 -4.81
N ALA A 280 17.74 -4.63 -4.15
CA ALA A 280 16.41 -4.81 -4.72
C ALA A 280 15.43 -3.76 -4.21
N ILE A 281 14.38 -3.53 -4.99
CA ILE A 281 13.21 -2.77 -4.57
C ILE A 281 12.16 -3.78 -4.11
N ILE A 282 11.65 -3.62 -2.90
CA ILE A 282 10.66 -4.54 -2.32
C ILE A 282 9.30 -3.85 -2.27
N LEU A 283 8.31 -4.46 -2.91
CA LEU A 283 6.92 -4.04 -2.87
C LEU A 283 6.16 -4.88 -1.83
N ALA A 284 5.72 -4.25 -0.76
CA ALA A 284 4.93 -4.87 0.29
C ALA A 284 3.46 -4.53 0.11
N VAL A 285 2.63 -5.53 -0.18
CA VAL A 285 1.21 -5.36 -0.41
C VAL A 285 0.45 -5.53 0.89
N GLN A 286 -0.30 -4.50 1.28
CA GLN A 286 -1.24 -4.54 2.39
C GLN A 286 -2.66 -4.71 1.88
N ARG A 287 -3.44 -5.56 2.54
CA ARG A 287 -4.86 -5.72 2.22
C ARG A 287 -5.71 -4.69 2.94
N GLN A 288 -6.92 -4.47 2.44
CA GLN A 288 -7.94 -3.70 3.16
C GLN A 288 -8.51 -4.51 4.32
N PRO A 289 -8.88 -3.86 5.44
CA PRO A 289 -9.67 -4.51 6.49
C PRO A 289 -10.95 -5.15 5.90
N GLY A 290 -11.37 -6.30 6.43
CA GLY A 290 -12.56 -7.03 5.98
C GLY A 290 -12.44 -7.80 4.67
N THR A 291 -11.25 -7.84 4.05
CA THR A 291 -11.04 -8.53 2.75
C THR A 291 -10.32 -9.86 2.88
N ASN A 292 -10.58 -10.78 1.95
CA ASN A 292 -10.00 -12.12 1.99
C ASN A 292 -8.56 -12.13 1.46
N THR A 293 -7.60 -12.48 2.32
CA THR A 293 -6.17 -12.55 1.96
C THR A 293 -5.89 -13.48 0.78
N VAL A 294 -6.51 -14.66 0.74
CA VAL A 294 -6.26 -15.67 -0.31
C VAL A 294 -6.77 -15.17 -1.66
N GLU A 295 -7.94 -14.53 -1.68
CA GLU A 295 -8.55 -13.95 -2.87
C GLU A 295 -7.71 -12.79 -3.42
N VAL A 296 -7.31 -11.85 -2.56
CA VAL A 296 -6.49 -10.69 -2.96
C VAL A 296 -5.14 -11.13 -3.52
N VAL A 297 -4.44 -12.05 -2.85
CA VAL A 297 -3.16 -12.57 -3.37
C VAL A 297 -3.35 -13.28 -4.70
N GLN A 298 -4.43 -14.06 -4.86
CA GLN A 298 -4.71 -14.74 -6.12
C GLN A 298 -4.96 -13.73 -7.25
N ALA A 299 -5.77 -12.70 -7.00
CA ALA A 299 -6.02 -11.63 -7.97
C ALA A 299 -4.73 -10.91 -8.40
N ILE A 300 -3.81 -10.68 -7.47
CA ILE A 300 -2.48 -10.11 -7.81
C ILE A 300 -1.69 -11.08 -8.67
N LYS A 301 -1.61 -12.36 -8.28
CA LYS A 301 -0.87 -13.39 -9.00
C LYS A 301 -1.37 -13.62 -10.42
N ASP A 302 -2.67 -13.53 -10.63
CA ASP A 302 -3.29 -13.69 -11.96
C ASP A 302 -2.87 -12.56 -12.92
N GLN A 303 -2.54 -11.37 -12.38
CA GLN A 303 -2.06 -10.23 -13.16
C GLN A 303 -0.52 -10.19 -13.31
N LEU A 304 0.23 -10.88 -12.45
CA LEU A 304 1.71 -10.90 -12.50
C LEU A 304 2.28 -11.28 -13.89
N PRO A 305 1.73 -12.23 -14.67
CA PRO A 305 2.22 -12.53 -16.00
C PRO A 305 2.15 -11.33 -16.96
N GLN A 306 1.08 -10.52 -16.87
CA GLN A 306 0.92 -9.31 -17.68
C GLN A 306 1.93 -8.25 -17.24
N TYR A 307 2.08 -8.03 -15.93
CA TYR A 307 3.06 -7.10 -15.40
C TYR A 307 4.49 -7.47 -15.75
N ARG A 308 4.83 -8.76 -15.76
CA ARG A 308 6.14 -9.27 -16.21
C ARG A 308 6.39 -9.01 -17.70
N ALA A 309 5.36 -8.97 -18.53
CA ALA A 309 5.50 -8.68 -19.96
C ALA A 309 5.72 -7.18 -20.25
N GLU A 310 5.32 -6.29 -19.33
CA GLU A 310 5.44 -4.84 -19.49
C GLU A 310 6.75 -4.27 -18.93
N ILE A 311 7.42 -5.00 -18.03
CA ILE A 311 8.74 -4.62 -17.53
C ILE A 311 9.84 -5.09 -18.49
N PRO A 312 10.98 -4.37 -18.58
CA PRO A 312 12.12 -4.81 -19.38
C PRO A 312 12.58 -6.21 -18.97
N ALA A 313 12.98 -7.04 -19.94
CA ALA A 313 13.46 -8.40 -19.69
C ALA A 313 14.69 -8.48 -18.76
N SER A 314 15.39 -7.36 -18.57
CA SER A 314 16.49 -7.22 -17.62
C SER A 314 16.06 -7.07 -16.16
N VAL A 315 14.77 -6.87 -15.88
CA VAL A 315 14.21 -6.74 -14.53
C VAL A 315 13.55 -8.06 -14.13
N THR A 316 13.95 -8.62 -13.00
CA THR A 316 13.28 -9.78 -12.41
C THR A 316 12.19 -9.32 -11.45
N LEU A 317 11.07 -10.05 -11.42
CA LEU A 317 9.96 -9.82 -10.49
C LEU A 317 9.63 -11.13 -9.79
N ASP A 318 10.07 -11.25 -8.55
CA ASP A 318 9.98 -12.47 -7.75
C ASP A 318 9.06 -12.30 -6.55
N ILE A 319 8.40 -13.38 -6.13
CA ILE A 319 7.57 -13.39 -4.92
C ILE A 319 8.47 -13.81 -3.77
N LEU A 320 8.77 -12.87 -2.85
CA LEU A 320 9.60 -13.12 -1.68
C LEU A 320 8.82 -13.80 -0.55
N TYR A 321 7.57 -13.39 -0.37
CA TYR A 321 6.71 -13.93 0.68
C TYR A 321 5.26 -13.87 0.24
N ASP A 322 4.51 -14.93 0.57
CA ASP A 322 3.11 -15.08 0.25
C ASP A 322 2.36 -15.72 1.42
N ARG A 323 1.52 -14.91 2.08
CA ARG A 323 0.70 -15.36 3.21
C ARG A 323 -0.39 -16.35 2.83
N SER A 324 -0.86 -16.33 1.58
CA SER A 324 -1.93 -17.22 1.10
C SER A 324 -1.51 -18.69 1.10
N ILE A 325 -0.20 -18.99 1.00
CA ILE A 325 0.31 -20.38 1.03
C ILE A 325 0.01 -21.00 2.39
N SER A 326 0.40 -20.34 3.49
CA SER A 326 0.15 -20.84 4.85
C SER A 326 -1.34 -21.06 5.10
N ILE A 327 -2.18 -20.10 4.69
CA ILE A 327 -3.64 -20.20 4.87
C ILE A 327 -4.21 -21.41 4.09
N LYS A 328 -3.81 -21.58 2.82
CA LYS A 328 -4.26 -22.72 1.99
C LYS A 328 -3.80 -24.05 2.58
N GLU A 329 -2.59 -24.11 3.11
CA GLU A 329 -2.03 -25.31 3.74
C GLU A 329 -2.73 -25.67 5.05
N SER A 330 -2.93 -24.70 5.96
CA SER A 330 -3.69 -24.91 7.21
C SER A 330 -5.11 -25.42 6.92
N VAL A 331 -5.78 -24.85 5.92
CA VAL A 331 -7.14 -25.26 5.52
C VAL A 331 -7.14 -26.64 4.88
N ARG A 332 -6.12 -26.98 4.08
CA ARG A 332 -5.95 -28.32 3.52
C ARG A 332 -5.74 -29.35 4.62
N ASP A 333 -4.93 -29.04 5.62
CA ASP A 333 -4.65 -29.93 6.74
C ASP A 333 -5.91 -30.19 7.59
N VAL A 334 -6.69 -29.15 7.88
CA VAL A 334 -8.00 -29.30 8.56
C VAL A 334 -8.95 -30.18 7.74
N LYS A 335 -9.01 -30.00 6.41
CA LYS A 335 -9.86 -30.85 5.54
C LYS A 335 -9.42 -32.31 5.56
N ILE A 336 -8.12 -32.59 5.50
CA ILE A 336 -7.58 -33.94 5.54
C ILE A 336 -7.87 -34.58 6.90
N THR A 337 -7.58 -33.87 7.99
CA THR A 337 -7.82 -34.34 9.35
C THR A 337 -9.30 -34.61 9.60
N PHE A 338 -10.18 -33.73 9.13
CA PHE A 338 -11.64 -33.91 9.19
C PHE A 338 -12.09 -35.15 8.40
N LEU A 339 -11.55 -35.36 7.20
CA LEU A 339 -11.87 -36.55 6.40
C LEU A 339 -11.39 -37.84 7.08
N ILE A 340 -10.19 -37.84 7.65
CA ILE A 340 -9.66 -38.98 8.41
C ILE A 340 -10.54 -39.27 9.63
N ALA A 341 -10.92 -38.23 10.39
CA ALA A 341 -11.81 -38.37 11.53
C ALA A 341 -13.19 -38.92 11.12
N LEU A 342 -13.76 -38.43 10.02
CA LEU A 342 -15.02 -38.92 9.47
C LEU A 342 -14.94 -40.42 9.13
N ILE A 343 -13.90 -40.83 8.40
CA ILE A 343 -13.67 -42.23 8.03
C ILE A 343 -13.50 -43.09 9.28
N LEU A 344 -12.73 -42.62 10.26
CA LEU A 344 -12.48 -43.32 11.52
C LEU A 344 -13.77 -43.53 12.31
N VAL A 345 -14.63 -42.50 12.41
CA VAL A 345 -15.93 -42.60 13.08
C VAL A 345 -16.83 -43.62 12.39
N VAL A 346 -16.92 -43.56 11.05
CA VAL A 346 -17.70 -44.54 10.26
C VAL A 346 -17.17 -45.97 10.47
N LEU A 347 -15.85 -46.15 10.49
CA LEU A 347 -15.20 -47.43 10.74
C LEU A 347 -15.53 -47.97 12.15
N VAL A 348 -15.47 -47.13 13.18
CA VAL A 348 -15.79 -47.52 14.56
C VAL A 348 -17.25 -47.94 14.67
N ILE A 349 -18.18 -47.15 14.11
CA ILE A 349 -19.61 -47.49 14.07
C ILE A 349 -19.83 -48.84 13.37
N PHE A 350 -19.16 -49.05 12.23
CA PHE A 350 -19.20 -50.32 11.52
C PHE A 350 -18.70 -51.50 12.35
N LEU A 351 -17.60 -51.32 13.09
CA LEU A 351 -17.02 -52.37 13.93
C LEU A 351 -18.00 -52.82 15.05
N PHE A 352 -18.74 -51.89 15.64
CA PHE A 352 -19.72 -52.19 16.68
C PHE A 352 -21.01 -52.81 16.12
N LEU A 353 -21.52 -52.31 14.99
CA LEU A 353 -22.79 -52.77 14.42
C LEU A 353 -22.66 -54.00 13.51
N ARG A 354 -21.49 -54.20 12.89
CA ARG A 354 -21.18 -55.24 11.88
C ARG A 354 -22.24 -55.38 10.78
N ASN A 355 -23.02 -54.32 10.52
CA ASN A 355 -24.11 -54.28 9.57
C ASN A 355 -24.02 -52.99 8.75
N LEU A 356 -23.72 -53.13 7.46
CA LEU A 356 -23.57 -52.01 6.52
C LEU A 356 -24.80 -51.09 6.49
N SER A 357 -26.00 -51.67 6.49
CA SER A 357 -27.26 -50.92 6.45
C SER A 357 -27.43 -50.05 7.70
N ALA A 358 -27.04 -50.57 8.87
CA ALA A 358 -27.13 -49.85 10.13
C ALA A 358 -26.06 -48.76 10.27
N THR A 359 -24.89 -48.93 9.63
CA THR A 359 -23.81 -47.92 9.61
C THR A 359 -24.10 -46.76 8.67
N ILE A 360 -24.77 -46.98 7.54
CA ILE A 360 -25.06 -45.93 6.54
C ILE A 360 -25.92 -44.79 7.14
N ILE A 361 -26.83 -45.10 8.05
CA ILE A 361 -27.74 -44.13 8.66
C ILE A 361 -26.99 -43.00 9.38
N PRO A 362 -26.11 -43.26 10.37
CA PRO A 362 -25.30 -42.21 11.00
C PRO A 362 -24.23 -41.63 10.06
N SER A 363 -23.75 -42.40 9.08
CA SER A 363 -22.78 -41.91 8.08
C SER A 363 -23.35 -40.78 7.22
N LEU A 364 -24.63 -40.87 6.87
CA LEU A 364 -25.35 -39.84 6.11
C LEU A 364 -25.73 -38.64 6.98
N ALA A 365 -25.87 -38.82 8.29
CA ALA A 365 -26.22 -37.74 9.20
C ALA A 365 -25.04 -36.77 9.43
N LEU A 366 -23.80 -37.27 9.43
CA LEU A 366 -22.60 -36.48 9.71
C LEU A 366 -22.35 -35.31 8.73
N PRO A 367 -22.47 -35.46 7.39
CA PRO A 367 -22.29 -34.35 6.45
C PRO A 367 -23.48 -33.38 6.39
N ILE A 368 -24.63 -33.77 6.94
CA ILE A 368 -25.85 -32.94 6.95
C ILE A 368 -25.93 -32.08 8.20
N SER A 369 -25.29 -32.53 9.29
CA SER A 369 -25.01 -31.73 10.49
C SER A 369 -23.91 -30.72 10.24
#